data_AF-A0A139R3U4-F1
#
_entry.id   AF-A0A139R3U4-F1
#
_cell.length_a   1.000
_cell.length_b   1.000
_cell.length_c   1.000
_cell.angle_alpha   90.00
_cell.angle_beta   90.00
_cell.angle_gamma   90.00
#
_symmetry.space_group_name_H-M   'P 1'
#
loop_
_entity.id
_entity.type
_entity.pdbx_description
1 polymer ?
#
loop_
_entity_poly.entity_id
_entity_poly.type
_entity_poly.pdbx_seq_one_letter_code
_entity_poly.pdbx_strand_id
1 'polypeptide(L)'
;MVINSNDRFHRQAQAVMTRRIKALAMYEVTAKKDKQMKPFSPERPCHLIVTVYKPTNRRLDTPNLYPTVKALVDGMTEAKIWTDDNDNVIKSTKFQLGGLSGKKGYYRFVLTVEEV
;
A
#
# COMPACT_ATOMS: atom_id res chain seq x y z
N MET A 1 4.32 9.79 -7.69
CA MET A 1 4.80 8.58 -8.37
C MET A 1 3.79 7.48 -8.09
N VAL A 2 3.28 6.84 -9.13
CA VAL A 2 2.35 5.71 -9.04
C VAL A 2 2.73 4.76 -10.17
N ILE A 3 2.78 3.47 -9.89
CA ILE A 3 3.03 2.39 -10.83
C ILE A 3 1.68 1.72 -11.10
N ASN A 4 1.21 1.81 -12.35
CA ASN A 4 0.04 1.08 -12.83
C ASN A 4 0.51 -0.21 -13.55
N SER A 5 -0.20 -1.31 -13.37
CA SER A 5 0.08 -2.59 -14.06
C SER A 5 -0.02 -2.50 -15.58
N ASN A 6 -0.80 -1.54 -16.09
CA ASN A 6 -0.94 -1.29 -17.52
C ASN A 6 0.21 -0.45 -18.10
N ASP A 7 1.03 0.18 -17.24
CA ASP A 7 2.17 0.98 -17.70
C ASP A 7 3.32 0.07 -18.14
N ARG A 8 3.87 0.33 -19.33
CA ARG A 8 5.03 -0.39 -19.88
C ARG A 8 6.35 0.27 -19.47
N PHE A 9 6.60 0.39 -18.18
CA PHE A 9 7.86 0.97 -17.69
C PHE A 9 9.06 0.08 -18.03
N HIS A 10 10.20 0.71 -18.31
CA HIS A 10 11.48 0.01 -18.31
C HIS A 10 11.78 -0.52 -16.91
N ARG A 11 12.29 -1.76 -16.79
CA ARG A 11 12.50 -2.46 -15.51
C ARG A 11 13.30 -1.63 -14.50
N GLN A 12 14.34 -0.94 -14.96
CA GLN A 12 15.15 -0.08 -14.08
C GLN A 12 14.36 1.11 -13.55
N ALA A 13 13.55 1.77 -14.39
CA ALA A 13 12.72 2.90 -13.97
C ALA A 13 11.67 2.45 -12.95
N GLN A 14 11.06 1.29 -13.18
CA GLN A 14 10.11 0.69 -12.24
C GLN A 14 10.78 0.38 -10.90
N ALA A 15 11.97 -0.23 -10.90
CA ALA A 15 12.72 -0.52 -9.67
C ALA A 15 13.05 0.74 -8.85
N VAL A 16 13.43 1.84 -9.52
CA VAL A 16 13.67 3.13 -8.86
C VAL A 16 12.40 3.66 -8.20
N MET A 17 11.25 3.59 -8.88
CA MET A 17 9.97 4.01 -8.31
C MET A 17 9.54 3.12 -7.13
N THR A 18 9.66 1.80 -7.27
CA THR A 18 9.36 0.83 -6.21
C THR A 18 10.17 1.13 -4.96
N ARG A 19 11.49 1.32 -5.09
CA ARG A 19 12.36 1.63 -3.94
C ARG A 19 11.93 2.91 -3.22
N ARG A 20 11.55 3.95 -3.96
CA ARG A 20 11.08 5.22 -3.36
C ARG A 20 9.73 5.07 -2.66
N ILE A 21 8.79 4.35 -3.25
CA ILE A 21 7.47 4.10 -2.66
C ILE A 21 7.62 3.26 -1.38
N LYS A 22 8.47 2.23 -1.42
CA LYS A 22 8.79 1.38 -0.26
C LYS A 22 9.36 2.19 0.91
N ALA A 23 10.37 3.01 0.64
CA ALA A 23 10.98 3.87 1.65
C ALA A 23 9.98 4.87 2.26
N LEU A 24 9.07 5.42 1.45
CA LEU A 24 8.01 6.30 1.93
C LEU A 24 7.04 5.56 2.88
N ALA A 25 6.60 4.36 2.50
CA ALA A 25 5.74 3.55 3.36
C ALA A 25 6.42 3.19 4.69
N MET A 26 7.67 2.73 4.63
CA MET A 26 8.43 2.40 5.83
C MET A 26 8.53 3.60 6.78
N TYR A 27 8.86 4.78 6.24
CA TYR A 27 8.96 6.02 7.01
C TYR A 27 7.62 6.39 7.67
N GLU A 28 6.53 6.46 6.89
CA GLU A 28 5.19 6.83 7.37
C GLU A 28 4.69 5.89 8.46
N VAL A 29 4.88 4.58 8.27
CA VAL A 29 4.44 3.56 9.24
C VAL A 29 5.30 3.63 10.50
N THR A 30 6.63 3.73 10.36
CA THR A 30 7.53 3.83 11.52
C THR A 30 7.23 5.07 12.37
N ALA A 31 6.87 6.17 11.73
CA ALA A 31 6.52 7.42 12.41
C ALA A 31 5.18 7.36 13.14
N LYS A 32 4.20 6.63 12.61
CA LYS A 32 2.81 6.62 13.11
C LYS A 32 2.43 5.40 13.93
N LYS A 33 3.12 4.27 13.76
CA LYS A 33 2.78 3.03 14.45
C LYS A 33 2.92 3.21 15.96
N ASP A 34 1.98 2.65 16.70
CA ASP A 34 2.14 2.51 18.15
C ASP A 34 3.29 1.53 18.42
N LYS A 35 4.28 1.99 19.18
CA LYS A 35 5.47 1.19 19.53
C LYS A 35 5.13 0.03 20.46
N GLN A 36 3.99 0.09 21.16
CA GLN A 36 3.51 -0.98 22.04
C GLN A 36 2.65 -2.01 21.31
N MET A 37 2.17 -1.68 20.11
CA MET A 37 1.39 -2.60 19.29
C MET A 37 2.24 -3.83 18.93
N LYS A 38 1.73 -5.02 19.24
CA LYS A 38 2.32 -6.26 18.73
C LYS A 38 2.15 -6.28 17.21
N PRO A 39 3.12 -6.79 16.43
CA PRO A 39 2.90 -7.00 15.00
C PRO A 39 1.78 -8.00 14.74
N PHE A 40 1.06 -7.89 13.62
CA PHE A 40 0.17 -8.97 13.16
C PHE A 40 1.01 -10.21 12.78
N SER A 41 0.45 -11.39 12.98
CA SER A 41 1.15 -12.67 12.79
C SER A 41 0.17 -13.76 12.37
N PRO A 42 0.60 -15.00 12.09
CA PRO A 42 -0.33 -16.09 11.79
C PRO A 42 -1.38 -16.33 12.90
N GLU A 43 -1.01 -16.08 14.16
CA GLU A 43 -1.89 -16.20 15.33
C GLU A 43 -2.79 -14.97 15.53
N ARG A 44 -2.43 -13.85 14.89
CA ARG A 44 -3.21 -12.61 14.91
C ARG A 44 -3.28 -12.01 13.49
N PRO A 45 -4.01 -12.68 12.59
CA PRO A 45 -4.04 -12.30 11.19
C PRO A 45 -4.84 -11.01 10.98
N CYS A 46 -4.72 -10.43 9.79
CA CYS A 46 -5.42 -9.19 9.43
C CYS A 46 -5.98 -9.20 8.00
N HIS A 47 -6.92 -8.29 7.75
CA HIS A 47 -7.37 -7.85 6.44
C HIS A 47 -6.72 -6.52 6.09
N LEU A 48 -6.31 -6.36 4.82
CA LEU A 48 -5.80 -5.11 4.27
C LEU A 48 -6.87 -4.46 3.38
N ILE A 49 -7.27 -3.23 3.70
CA ILE A 49 -8.17 -2.43 2.87
C ILE A 49 -7.39 -1.28 2.26
N VAL A 50 -7.34 -1.26 0.94
CA VAL A 50 -6.69 -0.22 0.14
C VAL A 50 -7.75 0.72 -0.40
N THR A 51 -7.83 1.92 0.17
CA THR A 51 -8.67 2.99 -0.35
C THR A 51 -7.84 3.94 -1.21
N VAL A 52 -8.15 3.98 -2.50
CA VAL A 52 -7.45 4.84 -3.47
C VAL A 52 -8.26 6.09 -3.74
N TYR A 53 -7.63 7.26 -3.59
CA TYR A 53 -8.19 8.53 -4.01
C TYR A 53 -7.44 9.06 -5.24
N LYS A 54 -8.16 9.33 -6.31
CA LYS A 54 -7.62 9.67 -7.64
C LYS A 54 -7.42 11.19 -7.81
N PRO A 55 -6.42 11.63 -8.60
CA PRO A 55 -6.11 13.05 -8.77
C PRO A 55 -7.12 13.81 -9.63
N THR A 56 -7.90 13.10 -10.46
CA THR A 56 -8.85 13.67 -11.42
C THR A 56 -10.09 12.77 -11.52
N ASN A 57 -11.16 13.26 -12.15
CA ASN A 57 -12.39 12.47 -12.35
C ASN A 57 -12.27 11.32 -13.35
N ARG A 58 -11.10 11.12 -14.00
CA ARG A 58 -10.88 10.02 -14.95
C ARG A 58 -11.25 8.66 -14.32
N ARG A 59 -11.75 7.74 -15.15
CA ARG A 59 -12.03 6.36 -14.71
C ARG A 59 -10.72 5.73 -14.23
N LEU A 60 -10.80 5.03 -13.11
CA LEU A 60 -9.67 4.34 -12.51
C LEU A 60 -10.14 2.95 -12.14
N ASP A 61 -9.35 1.97 -12.54
CA ASP A 61 -9.47 0.61 -12.05
C ASP A 61 -8.44 0.42 -10.92
N THR A 62 -8.93 0.34 -9.68
CA THR A 62 -8.07 0.41 -8.48
C THR A 62 -7.11 -0.78 -8.32
N PRO A 63 -7.48 -2.04 -8.66
CA PRO A 63 -6.55 -3.17 -8.64
C PRO A 63 -5.37 -3.01 -9.59
N ASN A 64 -5.47 -2.23 -10.67
CA ASN A 64 -4.33 -1.95 -11.54
C ASN A 64 -3.23 -1.14 -10.84
N LEU A 65 -3.49 -0.59 -9.66
CA LEU A 65 -2.48 0.05 -8.83
C LEU A 65 -1.81 -0.93 -7.85
N TYR A 66 -2.09 -2.23 -7.93
CA TYR A 66 -1.44 -3.24 -7.11
C TYR A 66 0.10 -3.15 -7.13
N PRO A 67 0.80 -2.87 -8.25
CA PRO A 67 2.25 -2.68 -8.22
C PRO A 67 2.71 -1.54 -7.29
N THR A 68 1.92 -0.49 -7.15
CA THR A 68 2.16 0.58 -6.17
C THR A 68 1.91 0.07 -4.76
N VAL A 69 0.77 -0.61 -4.54
CA VAL A 69 0.38 -1.14 -3.23
C VAL A 69 1.38 -2.17 -2.73
N LYS A 70 1.86 -3.08 -3.59
CA LYS A 70 2.86 -4.08 -3.21
C LYS A 70 4.12 -3.41 -2.69
N ALA A 71 4.60 -2.35 -3.36
CA ALA A 71 5.75 -1.58 -2.86
C ALA A 71 5.46 -0.91 -1.51
N LEU A 72 4.23 -0.43 -1.27
CA LEU A 72 3.82 0.11 0.03
C LEU A 72 3.81 -0.98 1.11
N VAL A 73 3.21 -2.14 0.81
CA VAL A 73 3.15 -3.33 1.68
C VAL A 73 4.55 -3.81 2.03
N ASP A 74 5.47 -3.89 1.06
CA ASP A 74 6.87 -4.25 1.33
C ASP A 74 7.54 -3.28 2.32
N GLY A 75 7.19 -1.99 2.26
CA GLY A 75 7.68 -0.97 3.20
C GLY A 75 7.05 -1.10 4.58
N MET A 76 5.77 -1.47 4.64
CA MET A 76 5.06 -1.81 5.88
C MET A 76 5.66 -3.05 6.56
N THR A 77 6.06 -4.08 5.78
CA THR A 77 6.78 -5.26 6.28
C THR A 77 8.12 -4.85 6.91
N GLU A 78 8.91 -4.02 6.23
CA GLU A 78 10.17 -3.49 6.81
C GLU A 78 9.94 -2.66 8.08
N ALA A 79 8.80 -1.97 8.16
CA ALA A 79 8.40 -1.24 9.36
C ALA A 79 7.84 -2.14 10.48
N LYS A 80 7.76 -3.46 10.28
CA LYS A 80 7.33 -4.46 11.28
C LYS A 80 5.92 -4.23 11.84
N ILE A 81 4.97 -3.82 11.00
CA ILE A 81 3.55 -3.80 11.40
C ILE A 81 2.95 -5.21 11.44
N TRP A 82 3.51 -6.13 10.66
CA TRP A 82 3.25 -7.57 10.68
C TRP A 82 4.57 -8.34 10.60
N THR A 83 4.54 -9.63 10.91
CA THR A 83 5.71 -10.52 10.82
C THR A 83 6.09 -10.82 9.36
N ASP A 84 5.10 -10.92 8.48
CA ASP A 84 5.25 -11.15 7.04
C ASP A 84 3.98 -10.71 6.30
N ASP A 85 4.04 -10.44 4.99
CA ASP A 85 2.89 -10.02 4.17
C ASP A 85 2.22 -11.16 3.38
N ASN A 86 2.44 -12.40 3.82
CA ASN A 86 1.90 -13.61 3.19
C ASN A 86 0.44 -13.90 3.61
N ASP A 87 -0.18 -14.88 2.95
CA ASP A 87 -1.59 -15.28 3.17
C ASP A 87 -1.86 -15.89 4.56
N ASN A 88 -0.82 -16.26 5.31
CA ASN A 88 -0.98 -16.69 6.70
C ASN A 88 -1.25 -15.49 7.62
N VAL A 89 -0.75 -14.31 7.28
CA VAL A 89 -0.89 -13.08 8.07
C VAL A 89 -1.94 -12.14 7.47
N ILE A 90 -1.84 -11.81 6.18
CA ILE A 90 -2.80 -10.94 5.47
C ILE A 90 -3.82 -11.83 4.75
N LYS A 91 -5.00 -12.02 5.34
CA LYS A 91 -6.03 -12.95 4.83
C LYS A 91 -6.76 -12.45 3.61
N SER A 92 -6.83 -11.15 3.40
CA SER A 92 -7.39 -10.58 2.18
C SER A 92 -6.87 -9.18 1.94
N THR A 93 -6.77 -8.80 0.67
CA THR A 93 -6.58 -7.40 0.27
C THR A 93 -7.78 -6.92 -0.53
N LYS A 94 -8.51 -5.93 0.00
CA LYS A 94 -9.66 -5.30 -0.66
C LYS A 94 -9.25 -3.97 -1.30
N PHE A 95 -9.58 -3.79 -2.57
CA PHE A 95 -9.40 -2.53 -3.28
C PHE A 95 -10.72 -1.76 -3.36
N GLN A 96 -10.70 -0.47 -3.02
CA GLN A 96 -11.86 0.41 -3.15
C GLN A 96 -11.48 1.83 -3.56
N LEU A 97 -12.41 2.51 -4.25
CA LEU A 97 -12.26 3.90 -4.66
C LEU A 97 -12.83 4.83 -3.57
N GLY A 98 -12.01 5.74 -3.05
CA GLY A 98 -12.42 6.75 -2.07
C GLY A 98 -12.87 8.09 -2.67
N GLY A 99 -12.82 8.24 -3.99
CA GLY A 99 -13.14 9.50 -4.68
C GLY A 99 -11.90 10.31 -5.07
N LEU A 100 -12.01 11.64 -5.03
CA LEU A 100 -10.90 12.54 -5.38
C LEU A 100 -9.89 12.67 -4.24
N SER A 101 -8.61 12.80 -4.58
CA SER A 101 -7.52 12.96 -3.59
C SER A 101 -7.52 14.33 -2.89
N GLY A 102 -8.24 15.31 -3.43
CA GLY A 102 -8.20 16.71 -2.95
C GLY A 102 -6.90 17.44 -3.31
N LYS A 103 -5.93 16.78 -3.95
CA LYS A 103 -4.64 17.37 -4.35
C LYS A 103 -4.37 17.13 -5.83
N LYS A 104 -4.41 18.21 -6.62
CA LYS A 104 -4.21 18.16 -8.08
C LYS A 104 -2.90 17.46 -8.44
N GLY A 105 -2.99 16.41 -9.26
CA GLY A 105 -1.82 15.66 -9.74
C GLY A 105 -1.29 14.59 -8.78
N TYR A 106 -1.90 14.39 -7.62
CA TYR A 106 -1.46 13.39 -6.64
C TYR A 106 -2.54 12.36 -6.37
N TYR A 107 -2.15 11.09 -6.30
CA TYR A 107 -2.95 10.05 -5.67
C TYR A 107 -2.78 10.14 -4.16
N ARG A 108 -3.82 9.76 -3.42
CA ARG A 108 -3.73 9.47 -1.99
C ARG A 108 -4.13 8.02 -1.77
N PHE A 109 -3.28 7.28 -1.09
CA PHE A 109 -3.55 5.90 -0.66
C PHE A 109 -3.79 5.92 0.84
N VAL A 110 -4.89 5.29 1.27
CA VAL A 110 -5.17 5.01 2.67
C VAL A 110 -5.22 3.50 2.81
N LEU A 111 -4.28 2.96 3.59
CA LEU A 111 -4.20 1.53 3.88
C LEU A 111 -4.71 1.34 5.31
N THR A 112 -5.84 0.65 5.44
CA THR A 112 -6.40 0.26 6.74
C THR A 112 -6.07 -1.20 6.97
N VAL A 113 -5.58 -1.53 8.16
CA VAL A 113 -5.28 -2.90 8.57
C VAL A 113 -6.23 -3.24 9.71
N GLU A 114 -7.05 -4.27 9.51
CA GLU A 114 -8.08 -4.71 10.47
C GLU A 114 -7.73 -6.12 10.93
N GLU A 115 -7.73 -6.38 12.24
CA GLU A 115 -7.60 -7.75 12.74
C GLU A 115 -8.80 -8.59 12.27
N VAL A 116 -8.56 -9.88 11.97
CA VAL A 116 -9.60 -10.83 11.53
C VAL A 116 -10.56 -11.16 12.67
#